data_AF-A0A8J9RZX0-F1
#
_entry.id   AF-A0A8J9RZX0-F1
#
_cell.length_a   1.000
_cell.length_b   1.000
_cell.length_c   1.000
_cell.angle_alpha   90.00
_cell.angle_beta   90.00
_cell.angle_gamma   90.00
#
_symmetry.space_group_name_H-M   'P 1'
#
loop_
_entity.id
_entity.type
_entity.pdbx_description
1 polymer ?
#
loop_
_entity_poly.entity_id
_entity_poly.type
_entity_poly.pdbx_seq_one_letter_code
_entity_poly.pdbx_strand_id
1 'polypeptide(L)' 'IDQLVASRSRVFFGCWFSTFTGYINRIRGYHADRHKLPGFENGIIESYYYAPSLFKNRMKEFWPVSGAMYARE' A
#
# COMPACT_ATOMS: atom_id res chain seq x y z
N ILE A 1 -12.75 9.74 -7.38
CA ILE A 1 -12.94 10.50 -6.12
C ILE A 1 -12.57 9.62 -4.93
N ASP A 2 -13.13 8.42 -4.83
CA ASP A 2 -12.92 7.49 -3.71
C ASP A 2 -11.46 7.16 -3.41
N GLN A 3 -10.63 7.03 -4.45
CA GLN A 3 -9.20 6.76 -4.28
C GLN A 3 -8.49 7.88 -3.50
N LEU A 4 -8.85 9.14 -3.75
CA LEU A 4 -8.26 10.30 -3.10
C LEU A 4 -8.72 10.38 -1.63
N VAL A 5 -10.02 10.17 -1.39
CA VAL A 5 -10.58 10.14 -0.03
C VAL A 5 -9.97 8.99 0.79
N ALA A 6 -9.96 7.76 0.25
CA ALA A 6 -9.38 6.59 0.92
C ALA A 6 -7.87 6.74 1.15
N SER A 7 -7.16 7.45 0.26
CA SER A 7 -5.73 7.71 0.44
C SER A 7 -5.40 8.68 1.59
N ARG A 8 -6.38 9.43 2.10
CA ARG A 8 -6.21 10.38 3.21
C ARG A 8 -6.65 9.83 4.57
N SER A 9 -7.22 8.62 4.61
CA SER A 9 -7.66 8.04 5.88
C SER A 9 -6.48 7.73 6.81
N ARG A 10 -6.72 7.78 8.13
CA ARG A 10 -5.72 7.37 9.13
C ARG A 10 -5.35 5.89 9.00
N VAL A 11 -6.36 5.03 8.84
CA VAL A 11 -6.22 3.58 8.65
C VAL A 11 -6.99 3.17 7.40
N PHE A 12 -6.45 2.27 6.60
CA PHE A 12 -7.08 1.79 5.38
C PHE A 12 -7.13 0.25 5.35
N PHE A 13 -8.30 -0.29 5.02
CA PHE A 13 -8.50 -1.72 4.76
C PHE A 13 -8.86 -1.91 3.29
N GLY A 14 -8.02 -2.65 2.58
CA GLY A 14 -8.15 -2.91 1.15
C GLY A 14 -8.40 -4.38 0.83
N CYS A 15 -8.67 -4.67 -0.44
CA CYS A 15 -8.87 -6.03 -0.92
C CYS A 15 -7.54 -6.63 -1.43
N TRP A 16 -7.26 -7.88 -1.06
CA TRP A 16 -6.08 -8.61 -1.49
C TRP A 16 -6.10 -8.81 -3.02
N PHE A 17 -4.97 -8.56 -3.70
CA PHE A 17 -4.81 -8.58 -5.17
C PHE A 17 -5.66 -7.57 -5.98
N SER A 18 -6.26 -6.55 -5.36
CA SER A 18 -6.95 -5.49 -6.09
C SER A 18 -5.98 -4.41 -6.59
N THR A 19 -5.95 -4.17 -7.92
CA THR A 19 -5.18 -3.07 -8.51
C THR A 19 -5.66 -1.69 -8.04
N PHE A 20 -6.96 -1.55 -7.79
CA PHE A 20 -7.56 -0.34 -7.20
C PHE A 20 -7.03 -0.07 -5.78
N THR A 21 -6.97 -1.11 -4.95
CA THR A 21 -6.38 -1.03 -3.60
C THR A 21 -4.89 -0.69 -3.67
N GLY A 22 -4.15 -1.31 -4.60
CA GLY A 22 -2.73 -1.04 -4.82
C GLY A 22 -2.47 0.42 -5.21
N TYR A 23 -3.31 1.01 -6.07
CA TYR A 23 -3.19 2.41 -6.45
C TYR A 23 -3.44 3.36 -5.26
N ILE A 24 -4.45 3.06 -4.42
CA ILE A 24 -4.69 3.82 -3.18
C ILE A 24 -3.45 3.79 -2.27
N ASN A 25 -2.84 2.62 -2.07
CA ASN A 25 -1.63 2.51 -1.26
C ASN A 25 -0.45 3.30 -1.82
N ARG A 26 -0.31 3.36 -3.14
CA ARG A 26 0.74 4.17 -3.77
C ARG A 26 0.56 5.66 -3.43
N ILE A 27 -0.66 6.19 -3.53
CA ILE A 27 -0.95 7.58 -3.15
C ILE A 27 -0.73 7.79 -1.64
N ARG A 28 -1.12 6.82 -0.80
CA ARG A 28 -0.86 6.86 0.65
C ARG A 28 0.63 6.93 0.95
N GLY A 29 1.46 6.19 0.21
CA GLY A 29 2.91 6.22 0.34
C GLY A 29 3.50 7.60 0.04
N TYR A 30 3.14 8.20 -1.09
CA TYR A 30 3.59 9.55 -1.42
C TYR A 30 3.14 10.60 -0.40
N HIS A 31 1.94 10.43 0.17
CA HIS A 31 1.47 11.31 1.23
C HIS A 31 2.26 11.15 2.54
N ALA A 32 2.53 9.91 2.95
CA ALA A 32 3.27 9.62 4.16
C ALA A 32 4.71 10.16 4.09
N ASP A 33 5.35 9.99 2.94
CA ASP A 33 6.70 10.51 2.66
C ASP A 33 6.72 12.05 2.67
N ARG A 34 5.81 12.70 1.93
CA ARG A 34 5.73 14.17 1.84
C ARG A 34 5.48 14.85 3.19
N HIS A 35 4.63 14.26 4.03
CA HIS A 35 4.26 14.83 5.33
C HIS A 35 5.09 14.29 6.50
N LYS A 36 6.09 13.42 6.24
CA LYS A 36 6.95 12.79 7.26
C LYS A 36 6.13 12.18 8.40
N LEU A 37 5.08 11.43 8.04
CA LEU A 37 4.23 10.77 9.03
C LEU A 37 5.02 9.74 9.85
N PRO A 38 4.60 9.43 11.08
CA PRO A 38 5.25 8.40 11.88
C PRO A 38 5.29 7.06 11.12
N GLY A 39 6.48 6.50 10.97
CA GLY A 39 6.72 5.28 10.18
C GLY A 39 7.22 5.51 8.75
N PHE A 40 7.31 6.76 8.27
CA PHE A 40 7.80 7.06 6.91
C PHE A 40 9.23 6.55 6.67
N GLU A 41 10.10 6.62 7.69
CA GLU A 41 11.51 6.19 7.60
C GLU A 41 11.64 4.72 7.20
N ASN A 42 10.70 3.90 7.66
CA ASN A 42 10.64 2.47 7.36
C ASN A 42 9.71 2.16 6.18
N GLY A 43 9.12 3.18 5.54
CA GLY A 43 8.10 3.02 4.50
C GLY A 43 6.80 2.37 5.01
N ILE A 44 6.59 2.32 6.33
CA ILE A 44 5.46 1.64 6.94
C ILE A 44 4.25 2.57 6.95
N ILE A 45 3.15 2.09 6.37
CA ILE A 45 1.87 2.81 6.29
C ILE A 45 0.80 1.97 6.98
N GLU A 46 -0.13 2.61 7.68
CA GLU A 46 -1.31 1.97 8.29
C GLU A 46 -2.32 1.54 7.22
N SER A 47 -1.96 0.47 6.51
CA SER A 47 -2.69 -0.14 5.42
C SER A 47 -2.73 -1.65 5.65
N TYR A 48 -3.92 -2.25 5.60
CA TYR A 48 -4.15 -3.67 5.83
C TYR A 48 -4.98 -4.31 4.72
N TYR A 49 -4.82 -5.60 4.51
CA TYR A 49 -5.74 -6.38 3.68
C TYR A 49 -6.89 -6.95 4.49
N TYR A 50 -8.09 -6.93 3.92
CA TYR A 50 -9.20 -7.77 4.34
C TYR A 50 -8.92 -9.22 3.88
N ALA A 51 -8.07 -9.91 4.64
CA ALA A 51 -7.59 -11.25 4.36
C ALA A 51 -7.45 -12.05 5.67
N PRO A 52 -7.25 -13.39 5.61
CA PRO A 52 -6.90 -14.19 6.78
C PRO A 52 -5.74 -13.58 7.58
N SER A 53 -5.71 -13.81 8.89
CA SER A 53 -4.75 -13.19 9.83
C SER A 53 -3.30 -13.23 9.34
N LEU A 54 -2.90 -14.32 8.68
CA LEU A 54 -1.57 -14.52 8.08
C LEU A 54 -1.19 -13.43 7.05
N PHE A 55 -2.17 -12.88 6.33
CA PHE A 55 -1.95 -11.99 5.19
C PHE A 55 -2.28 -10.53 5.48
N LYS A 56 -2.88 -10.22 6.64
CA LYS A 56 -3.34 -8.86 6.97
C LYS A 56 -2.24 -7.80 6.90
N ASN A 57 -1.02 -8.14 7.32
CA ASN A 57 0.10 -7.21 7.47
C ASN A 57 0.97 -7.05 6.21
N ARG A 58 0.79 -7.91 5.20
CA ARG A 58 1.59 -7.89 3.96
C ARG A 58 1.50 -6.56 3.20
N MET A 59 0.45 -5.78 3.44
CA MET A 59 0.26 -4.47 2.81
C MET A 59 1.17 -3.39 3.39
N LYS A 60 1.75 -3.63 4.57
CA LYS A 60 2.72 -2.74 5.24
C LYS A 60 4.15 -2.99 4.76
N GLU A 61 4.39 -4.16 4.20
CA GLU A 61 5.70 -4.58 3.74
C GLU A 61 5.92 -4.08 2.30
N PHE A 62 7.12 -3.56 2.03
CA PHE A 62 7.52 -3.28 0.67
C PHE A 62 7.75 -4.61 -0.07
N TRP A 63 7.04 -4.80 -1.18
CA TRP A 63 7.29 -5.91 -2.09
C TRP A 63 7.93 -5.39 -3.37
N PRO A 64 9.18 -5.76 -3.68
CA PRO A 64 9.75 -5.45 -4.98
C PRO A 64 8.90 -6.12 -6.06
N VAL A 65 8.75 -5.45 -7.20
CA VAL A 65 8.14 -6.07 -8.38
C VAL A 65 9.03 -7.25 -8.75
N SER A 66 8.50 -8.46 -8.59
CA SER A 66 9.13 -9.66 -9.14
C SER A 66 9.31 -9.40 -10.63
N GLY A 67 10.57 -9.37 -11.09
CA GLY A 67 10.90 -9.07 -12.47
C GLY A 67 10.06 -9.93 -13.40
N ALA A 68 9.33 -9.28 -14.30
CA ALA A 68 8.54 -9.96 -15.30
C ALA A 68 9.45 -10.91 -16.08
N MET A 69 9.15 -12.22 -16.08
CA MET A 69 9.91 -13.20 -16.89
C MET A 69 9.92 -12.84 -18.38
N TYR A 70 8.95 -12.04 -18.84
CA TYR A 70 8.82 -11.55 -20.21
C TYR A 70 9.53 -10.22 -20.47
N ALA A 71 9.96 -9.47 -19.44
CA ALA A 71 10.64 -8.18 -19.57
C ALA A 71 12.16 -8.35 -19.41
N ARG A 72 12.71 -9.41 -20.02
CA ARG A 72 14.15 -9.57 -20.24
C ARG A 72 14.46 -9.01 -21.64
N GLU A 73 14.48 -7.69 -21.74
CA GLU A 73 15.24 -7.00 -22.80
C GLU A 73 16.51 -6.44 -22.19
#